data_AF-A0A024TSG6-F1
#
_entry.id   AF-A0A024TSG6-F1
#
_cell.length_a   1.000
_cell.length_b   1.000
_cell.length_c   1.000
_cell.angle_alpha   90.00
_cell.angle_beta   90.00
_cell.angle_gamma   90.00
#
_symmetry.space_group_name_H-M   'P 1'
#
loop_
_entity.id
_entity.type
_entity.pdbx_description
1 polymer ?
#
loop_
_entity_poly.entity_id
_entity_poly.type
_entity_poly.pdbx_seq_one_letter_code
_entity_poly.pdbx_strand_id
1 'polypeptide(L)'
;MASSVSFHLELRNGHFVDADGRVVLLRGVNLGGSTKVPSSAPGSTSISCVNRPFPLTESDEHLSQLQRWGFYCIRFLVTWEAIATETR
;
A
#
# COMPACT_ATOMS: atom_id res chain seq x y z
N MET A 1 -0.92 -7.24 -23.38
CA MET A 1 0.48 -7.33 -22.96
C MET A 1 0.79 -6.09 -22.13
N ALA A 2 0.60 -6.13 -20.81
CA ALA A 2 0.97 -5.01 -19.96
C ALA A 2 2.51 -4.97 -19.91
N SER A 3 3.09 -3.91 -20.46
CA SER A 3 4.51 -3.59 -20.27
C SER A 3 4.81 -3.63 -18.78
N SER A 4 5.80 -4.43 -18.37
CA SER A 4 6.32 -4.36 -17.00
C SER A 4 7.05 -3.03 -16.87
N VAL A 5 6.33 -2.02 -16.37
CA VAL A 5 6.93 -0.75 -15.99
C VAL A 5 7.78 -1.05 -14.75
N SER A 6 9.09 -1.10 -14.93
CA SER A 6 10.02 -1.18 -13.81
C SER A 6 10.01 0.17 -13.09
N PHE A 7 9.39 0.23 -11.92
CA PHE A 7 9.39 1.43 -11.08
C PHE A 7 10.64 1.38 -10.20
N HIS A 8 11.70 2.04 -10.64
CA HIS A 8 12.97 2.12 -9.92
C HIS A 8 13.21 3.55 -9.44
N LEU A 9 13.51 3.71 -8.16
CA LEU A 9 13.87 4.98 -7.54
C LEU A 9 15.21 4.84 -6.82
N GLU A 10 16.13 5.75 -7.11
CA GLU A 10 17.43 5.81 -6.46
C GLU A 10 17.54 7.05 -5.57
N LEU A 11 18.35 6.97 -4.53
CA LEU A 11 18.73 8.13 -3.73
C LEU A 11 20.01 8.74 -4.32
N ARG A 12 19.90 9.95 -4.87
CA ARG A 12 21.04 10.72 -5.40
C ARG A 12 21.02 12.11 -4.82
N ASN A 13 22.08 12.49 -4.11
CA ASN A 13 22.27 13.84 -3.56
C ASN A 13 21.08 14.31 -2.70
N GLY A 14 20.44 13.41 -1.95
CA GLY A 14 19.27 13.73 -1.11
C GLY A 14 17.93 13.75 -1.85
N HIS A 15 17.90 13.40 -3.13
CA HIS A 15 16.68 13.35 -3.94
C HIS A 15 16.35 11.91 -4.37
N PHE A 16 15.07 11.59 -4.47
CA PHE A 16 14.62 10.41 -5.21
C PHE A 16 14.71 10.70 -6.71
N VAL A 17 15.35 9.79 -7.46
CA VAL A 17 15.56 9.93 -8.91
C VAL A 17 15.05 8.68 -9.61
N ASP A 18 14.27 8.84 -10.68
CA ASP A 18 13.78 7.71 -11.49
C ASP A 18 14.79 7.25 -12.55
N ALA A 19 14.42 6.19 -13.30
CA ALA A 19 15.25 5.62 -14.35
C ALA A 19 15.56 6.59 -15.51
N ASP A 20 14.73 7.63 -15.71
CA ASP A 20 14.95 8.66 -16.73
C ASP A 20 15.83 9.82 -16.20
N GLY A 21 16.30 9.73 -14.95
CA GLY A 21 17.13 10.76 -14.31
C GLY A 21 16.36 11.96 -13.77
N ARG A 22 15.03 11.88 -13.68
CA ARG A 22 14.17 12.97 -13.16
C ARG A 22 14.10 12.91 -11.63
N VAL A 23 14.10 14.07 -10.97
CA VAL A 23 13.83 14.16 -9.53
C VAL A 23 12.33 13.93 -9.28
N VAL A 24 12.02 12.96 -8.43
CA VAL A 24 10.65 12.56 -8.11
C VAL A 24 10.26 13.07 -6.72
N LEU A 25 9.14 13.79 -6.65
CA LEU A 25 8.50 14.14 -5.39
C LEU A 25 7.42 13.11 -5.04
N LEU A 26 7.65 12.36 -3.97
CA LEU A 26 6.70 11.36 -3.47
C LEU A 26 5.55 12.02 -2.69
N ARG A 27 4.58 12.58 -3.41
CA ARG A 27 3.34 13.11 -2.81
C ARG A 27 2.29 12.02 -2.67
N GLY A 28 1.90 11.75 -1.43
CA GLY A 28 1.10 10.57 -1.12
C GLY A 28 0.23 10.67 0.11
N VAL A 29 -0.49 9.58 0.37
CA VAL A 29 -1.35 9.38 1.54
C VAL A 29 -1.01 8.08 2.27
N ASN A 30 -1.39 7.99 3.54
CA ASN A 30 -1.34 6.72 4.27
C ASN A 30 -2.58 5.90 3.94
N LEU A 31 -2.40 4.61 3.65
CA LEU A 31 -3.49 3.65 3.51
C LEU A 31 -3.46 2.73 4.74
N GLY A 32 -4.17 3.13 5.81
CA GLY A 32 -3.92 2.51 7.12
C GLY A 32 -4.91 2.74 8.25
N GLY A 33 -6.07 3.37 8.03
CA GLY A 33 -6.99 3.77 9.10
C GLY A 33 -7.57 2.62 9.95
N SER A 34 -7.54 1.39 9.44
CA SER A 34 -8.08 0.21 10.14
C SER A 34 -7.22 -1.04 10.01
N THR A 35 -6.00 -0.95 9.49
CA THR A 35 -5.16 -2.13 9.22
C THR A 35 -4.65 -2.81 10.49
N LYS A 36 -4.68 -2.12 11.63
CA LYS A 36 -4.34 -2.68 12.95
C LYS A 36 -5.50 -3.41 13.64
N VAL A 37 -6.67 -3.46 12.99
CA VAL A 37 -7.84 -4.18 13.49
C VAL A 37 -8.11 -5.32 12.51
N PRO A 38 -8.01 -6.59 12.95
CA PRO A 38 -8.36 -7.72 12.10
C PRO A 38 -9.76 -7.57 11.50
N SER A 39 -9.94 -8.07 10.28
CA SER A 39 -11.28 -8.28 9.71
C SER A 39 -11.97 -9.51 10.28
N SER A 40 -11.23 -10.40 10.94
CA SER A 40 -11.79 -11.57 11.61
C SER A 40 -12.55 -11.19 12.89
N ALA A 41 -13.55 -11.99 13.25
CA ALA A 41 -14.37 -11.78 14.44
C ALA A 41 -13.52 -11.89 15.73
N PRO A 42 -13.88 -11.15 16.79
CA PRO A 42 -13.23 -11.31 18.10
C PRO A 42 -13.30 -12.78 18.54
N GLY A 43 -12.14 -13.38 18.88
CA GLY A 43 -12.05 -14.79 19.28
C GLY A 43 -11.85 -15.79 18.14
N SER A 44 -11.67 -15.35 16.90
CA SER A 44 -11.26 -16.22 15.79
C SER A 44 -9.87 -16.83 16.04
N THR A 45 -9.71 -18.13 15.76
CA THR A 45 -8.41 -18.82 15.80
C THR A 45 -7.44 -18.38 14.69
N SER A 46 -7.96 -17.75 13.63
CA SER A 46 -7.18 -17.21 12.52
C SER A 46 -7.37 -15.70 12.39
N ILE A 47 -6.29 -14.94 12.45
CA ILE A 47 -6.29 -13.49 12.23
C ILE A 47 -6.23 -13.23 10.73
N SER A 48 -7.18 -12.45 10.20
CA SER A 48 -7.12 -11.95 8.82
C SER A 48 -7.11 -10.42 8.81
N CYS A 49 -6.30 -9.84 7.94
CA CYS A 49 -6.24 -8.41 7.68
C CYS A 49 -6.74 -8.07 6.26
N VAL A 50 -7.20 -9.08 5.49
CA VAL A 50 -7.79 -8.89 4.16
C VAL A 50 -9.09 -8.10 4.30
N ASN A 51 -9.44 -7.29 3.29
CA ASN A 51 -10.60 -6.38 3.28
C ASN A 51 -10.50 -5.21 4.28
N ARG A 52 -9.27 -4.88 4.73
CA ARG A 52 -8.95 -3.62 5.41
C ARG A 52 -7.95 -2.82 4.57
N PRO A 53 -8.03 -1.48 4.54
CA PRO A 53 -9.03 -0.63 5.20
C PRO A 53 -10.41 -0.62 4.53
N PHE A 54 -10.55 -1.20 3.33
CA PHE A 54 -11.79 -1.39 2.59
C PHE A 54 -11.80 -2.78 1.91
N PRO A 55 -12.96 -3.27 1.44
CA PRO A 55 -13.06 -4.52 0.69
C PRO A 55 -12.10 -4.57 -0.50
N LEU A 56 -11.48 -5.73 -0.75
CA LEU A 56 -10.58 -5.90 -1.88
C LEU A 56 -11.28 -5.64 -3.22
N THR A 57 -12.57 -5.94 -3.32
CA THR A 57 -13.40 -5.67 -4.51
C THR A 57 -13.54 -4.19 -4.84
N GLU A 58 -13.30 -3.31 -3.87
CA GLU A 58 -13.38 -1.85 -4.03
C GLU A 58 -11.99 -1.21 -4.19
N SER A 59 -10.91 -2.00 -4.22
CA SER A 59 -9.54 -1.46 -4.24
C SER A 59 -9.27 -0.59 -5.46
N ASP A 60 -9.68 -1.06 -6.63
CA ASP A 60 -9.38 -0.40 -7.90
C ASP A 60 -10.08 0.97 -7.98
N GLU A 61 -11.30 1.06 -7.46
CA GLU A 61 -12.06 2.31 -7.39
C GLU A 61 -11.36 3.33 -6.50
N HIS A 62 -11.03 2.95 -5.26
CA HIS A 62 -10.38 3.83 -4.29
C HIS A 62 -8.98 4.27 -4.75
N LEU A 63 -8.17 3.35 -5.30
CA LEU A 63 -6.84 3.67 -5.81
C LEU A 63 -6.92 4.59 -7.03
N SER A 64 -7.88 4.37 -7.93
CA SER A 64 -8.13 5.26 -9.07
C SER A 64 -8.57 6.66 -8.62
N GLN A 65 -9.34 6.77 -7.54
CA GLN A 65 -9.75 8.06 -6.99
C GLN A 65 -8.56 8.84 -6.43
N LEU A 66 -7.67 8.18 -5.68
CA LEU A 66 -6.43 8.78 -5.17
C LEU A 66 -5.54 9.29 -6.32
N GLN A 67 -5.42 8.50 -7.39
CA GLN A 67 -4.67 8.90 -8.59
C GLN A 67 -5.29 10.14 -9.25
N ARG A 68 -6.62 10.18 -9.40
CA ARG A 68 -7.35 11.35 -9.94
C ARG A 68 -7.16 12.61 -9.08
N TRP A 69 -6.96 12.46 -7.78
CA TRP A 69 -6.63 13.56 -6.87
C TRP A 69 -5.14 13.93 -6.87
N GLY A 70 -4.31 13.26 -7.66
CA GLY A 70 -2.89 13.55 -7.82
C GLY A 70 -1.99 12.89 -6.77
N PHE A 71 -2.48 11.86 -6.07
CA PHE A 71 -1.66 11.05 -5.17
C PHE A 71 -1.13 9.81 -5.91
N TYR A 72 0.18 9.78 -6.12
CA TYR A 72 0.87 8.69 -6.82
C TYR A 72 1.77 7.85 -5.89
N CYS A 73 1.84 8.22 -4.61
CA CYS A 73 2.55 7.48 -3.59
C CYS A 73 1.58 7.06 -2.49
N ILE A 74 1.62 5.81 -2.07
CA ILE A 74 0.83 5.31 -0.95
C ILE A 74 1.77 4.70 0.07
N ARG A 75 1.65 5.14 1.33
CA ARG A 75 2.25 4.42 2.46
C ARG A 75 1.28 3.33 2.90
N PHE A 76 1.49 2.14 2.38
CA PHE A 76 0.68 0.98 2.72
C PHE A 76 1.13 0.43 4.08
N LEU A 77 0.26 0.54 5.08
CA LEU A 77 0.55 0.05 6.41
C LEU A 77 0.11 -1.41 6.51
N VAL A 78 1.04 -2.29 6.87
CA VAL A 78 0.78 -3.70 7.17
C VAL A 78 1.28 -4.01 8.57
N THR A 79 0.60 -4.90 9.28
CA THR A 79 1.05 -5.39 10.58
C THR A 79 1.90 -6.65 10.40
N TRP A 80 2.74 -6.97 11.38
CA TRP A 80 3.58 -8.17 11.31
C TRP A 80 2.73 -9.44 11.26
N GLU A 81 1.64 -9.48 12.02
CA GLU A 81 0.67 -10.57 12.10
C GLU A 81 0.00 -10.85 10.73
N ALA A 82 -0.07 -9.85 9.86
CA ALA A 82 -0.59 -10.01 8.50
C ALA A 82 0.41 -10.69 7.55
N ILE A 83 1.71 -10.64 7.86
CA ILE A 83 2.80 -11.23 7.05
C ILE A 83 3.17 -12.62 7.60
N ALA A 84 3.37 -12.70 8.91
CA ALA A 84 3.78 -13.89 9.62
C ALA A 84 2.71 -14.21 10.66
N THR A 85 1.78 -15.08 10.28
CA THR A 85 0.77 -15.59 11.20
C THR A 85 1.44 -16.60 12.14
N GLU A 86 1.91 -16.17 13.31
CA GLU A 86 2.35 -17.10 14.34
C GLU A 86 1.15 -17.91 14.85
N THR A 87 1.15 -19.21 14.54
CA THR A 87 0.25 -20.17 15.17
C THR A 87 0.85 -20.50 16.53
N ARG A 88 0.41 -19.82 17.58
CA ARG A 88 0.69 -20.26 18.95
C ARG A 88 -0.18 -21.45 19.32
#